data_AF-U2FJG5-F1
#
_entry.id   AF-U2FJG5-F1
#
_cell.length_a   1.000
_cell.length_b   1.000
_cell.length_c   1.000
_cell.angle_alpha   90.00
_cell.angle_beta   90.00
_cell.angle_gamma   90.00
#
_symmetry.space_group_name_H-M   'P 1'
#
loop_
_entity.id
_entity.type
_entity.pdbx_description
1 polymer ?
#
loop_
_entity_poly.entity_id
_entity_poly.type
_entity_poly.pdbx_seq_one_letter_code
_entity_poly.pdbx_strand_id
1 'polypeptide(L)'
;MPNIKPVSDLRNYTDVLNEVNEGSPVYLTRNGRGEYAIIKLSELDKLKAIIKLLSKLEEGEKSAREKGWLSAADVEATLGL
;
A
#
# COMPACT_ATOMS: atom_id res chain seq x y z
N MET A 1 -8.08 5.90 16.75
CA MET A 1 -8.39 4.52 17.17
C MET A 1 -8.85 3.75 15.94
N PRO A 2 -8.50 2.46 15.77
CA PRO A 2 -8.96 1.67 14.63
C PRO A 2 -10.49 1.54 14.65
N ASN A 3 -11.13 1.74 13.50
CA ASN A 3 -12.57 1.55 13.36
C ASN A 3 -12.87 0.06 13.18
N ILE A 4 -13.48 -0.58 14.18
CA ILE A 4 -13.69 -2.03 14.22
C ILE A 4 -15.19 -2.30 14.34
N LYS A 5 -15.72 -3.14 13.45
CA LYS A 5 -17.14 -3.55 13.43
C LYS A 5 -17.27 -5.07 13.29
N PRO A 6 -18.35 -5.70 13.76
CA PRO A 6 -18.61 -7.10 13.43
C PRO A 6 -19.03 -7.23 11.96
N VAL A 7 -18.72 -8.36 11.33
CA VAL A 7 -19.11 -8.66 9.94
C VAL A 7 -20.63 -8.63 9.74
N SER A 8 -21.42 -8.82 10.81
CA SER A 8 -22.87 -8.68 10.78
C SER A 8 -23.36 -7.26 10.47
N ASP A 9 -22.54 -6.23 10.68
CA ASP A 9 -22.91 -4.84 10.37
C ASP A 9 -23.03 -4.61 8.87
N LEU A 10 -22.45 -5.47 8.03
CA LEU A 10 -22.63 -5.43 6.58
C LEU A 10 -24.08 -5.69 6.13
N ARG A 11 -24.97 -6.14 7.03
CA ARG A 11 -26.42 -6.12 6.77
C ARG A 11 -26.91 -4.71 6.45
N ASN A 12 -26.31 -3.68 7.05
CA ASN A 12 -26.46 -2.29 6.68
C ASN A 12 -25.14 -1.71 6.16
N TYR A 13 -24.70 -2.20 5.00
CA TYR A 13 -23.41 -1.84 4.43
C TYR A 13 -23.25 -0.33 4.17
N THR A 14 -24.34 0.44 3.99
CA THR A 14 -24.27 1.89 3.76
C THR A 14 -23.58 2.62 4.91
N ASP A 15 -23.93 2.31 6.16
CA ASP A 15 -23.31 2.92 7.34
C ASP A 15 -21.82 2.55 7.43
N VAL A 16 -21.51 1.29 7.14
CA VAL A 16 -20.12 0.80 7.12
C VAL A 16 -19.31 1.54 6.06
N LEU A 17 -19.83 1.71 4.84
CA LEU A 17 -19.13 2.37 3.74
C LEU A 17 -18.95 3.88 3.96
N ASN A 18 -19.91 4.54 4.63
CA ASN A 18 -19.82 5.96 4.99
C ASN A 18 -18.68 6.25 5.97
N GLU A 19 -18.30 5.26 6.79
CA GLU A 19 -17.20 5.39 7.73
C GLU A 19 -15.82 5.11 7.11
N VAL A 20 -15.78 4.52 5.91
CA VAL A 20 -14.52 4.27 5.17
C VAL A 20 -14.04 5.58 4.55
N ASN A 21 -12.89 6.06 5.00
CA ASN A 21 -12.24 7.28 4.51
C ASN A 21 -10.77 7.00 4.20
N GLU A 22 -10.14 7.87 3.40
CA GLU A 22 -8.71 7.71 3.09
C GLU A 22 -7.85 7.74 4.35
N GLY A 23 -6.98 6.73 4.52
CA GLY A 23 -6.15 6.52 5.71
C GLY A 23 -6.93 6.04 6.94
N SER A 24 -8.23 5.79 6.80
CA SER A 24 -9.13 5.38 7.88
C SER A 24 -9.95 4.16 7.46
N PRO A 25 -9.33 2.97 7.42
CA PRO A 25 -9.99 1.72 7.06
C PRO A 25 -10.98 1.28 8.13
N VAL A 26 -12.02 0.55 7.72
CA VAL A 26 -12.91 -0.17 8.65
C VAL A 26 -12.45 -1.63 8.71
N TYR A 27 -12.15 -2.11 9.91
CA TYR A 27 -11.80 -3.50 10.16
C TYR A 27 -13.04 -4.30 10.59
N LEU A 28 -13.27 -5.43 9.94
CA LEU A 28 -14.37 -6.32 10.27
C LEU A 28 -13.89 -7.51 11.10
N THR A 29 -14.70 -7.88 12.09
CA THR A 29 -14.47 -9.02 12.96
C THR A 29 -15.52 -10.10 12.78
N ARG A 30 -15.12 -11.36 12.91
CA ARG A 30 -16.01 -12.51 13.07
C ARG A 30 -15.67 -13.20 14.38
N ASN A 31 -16.66 -13.35 15.26
CA ASN A 31 -16.49 -13.93 16.60
C ASN A 31 -15.34 -13.27 17.39
N GLY A 32 -15.25 -11.93 17.32
CA GLY A 32 -14.25 -11.13 18.03
C GLY A 32 -12.84 -11.16 17.41
N ARG A 33 -12.62 -11.87 16.30
CA ARG A 33 -11.33 -11.93 15.59
C ARG A 33 -11.39 -11.10 14.32
N GLY A 34 -10.38 -10.26 14.08
CA GLY A 34 -10.25 -9.52 12.83
C GLY A 34 -10.16 -10.48 11.63
N GLU A 35 -10.90 -10.19 10.58
CA GLU A 35 -11.00 -11.06 9.40
C GLU A 35 -10.87 -10.29 8.09
N TYR A 36 -11.47 -9.09 7.99
CA TYR A 36 -11.40 -8.27 6.77
C TYR A 36 -11.09 -6.81 7.10
N ALA A 37 -10.69 -6.06 6.09
CA ALA A 37 -10.63 -4.60 6.11
C ALA A 37 -11.31 -4.05 4.85
N ILE A 38 -12.08 -2.97 5.00
CA ILE A 38 -12.66 -2.21 3.89
C ILE A 38 -11.88 -0.91 3.79
N ILE A 39 -11.31 -0.67 2.59
CA ILE A 39 -10.49 0.48 2.26
C ILE A 39 -10.98 1.12 0.96
N LYS A 40 -10.62 2.39 0.72
CA LYS A 40 -10.84 3.01 -0.60
C LYS A 40 -9.94 2.35 -1.64
N LEU A 41 -10.39 2.36 -2.90
CA LEU A 41 -9.60 1.80 -4.00
C LEU A 41 -8.25 2.51 -4.17
N SER A 42 -8.21 3.83 -3.96
CA SER A 42 -6.97 4.64 -3.97
C SER A 42 -5.93 4.13 -2.97
N GLU A 43 -6.35 3.68 -1.78
CA GLU A 43 -5.45 3.08 -0.81
C GLU A 43 -4.92 1.73 -1.26
N LEU A 44 -5.76 0.88 -1.85
CA LEU A 44 -5.33 -0.40 -2.39
C LEU A 44 -4.26 -0.19 -3.48
N ASP A 45 -4.47 0.78 -4.36
CA ASP A 45 -3.52 1.11 -5.42
C ASP A 45 -2.22 1.67 -4.86
N LYS A 46 -2.29 2.52 -3.81
CA LYS A 46 -1.11 2.99 -3.09
C LYS A 46 -0.32 1.85 -2.46
N LEU A 47 -0.97 0.88 -1.81
CA LEU A 47 -0.31 -0.29 -1.24
C LEU A 47 0.39 -1.12 -2.31
N LYS A 48 -0.27 -1.36 -3.46
CA LYS A 48 0.34 -2.05 -4.61
C LYS A 48 1.55 -1.28 -5.15
N ALA A 49 1.45 0.04 -5.27
CA ALA A 49 2.54 0.89 -5.72
C ALA A 49 3.75 0.85 -4.77
N ILE A 50 3.51 0.84 -3.45
CA ILE A 50 4.57 0.70 -2.44
C ILE A 50 5.28 -0.64 -2.59
N ILE A 51 4.55 -1.75 -2.73
CA ILE A 51 5.15 -3.08 -2.92
C ILE A 51 6.02 -3.09 -4.18
N LYS A 52 5.50 -2.55 -5.29
CA LYS A 52 6.25 -2.44 -6.54
C LYS A 52 7.52 -1.59 -6.38
N LEU A 53 7.42 -0.46 -5.67
CA LEU A 53 8.55 0.42 -5.40
C LEU A 53 9.63 -0.32 -4.59
N LEU A 54 9.26 -0.99 -3.50
CA LEU A 54 10.22 -1.73 -2.66
C LEU A 54 10.93 -2.83 -3.45
N SER A 55 10.21 -3.57 -4.29
CA SER A 55 10.81 -4.56 -5.19
C SER A 55 11.80 -3.94 -6.17
N LYS A 56 11.48 -2.77 -6.75
CA LYS A 56 12.41 -2.06 -7.65
C LYS A 56 13.61 -1.44 -6.95
N LEU A 57 13.44 -0.99 -5.71
CA LEU A 57 14.56 -0.52 -4.89
C LEU A 57 15.52 -1.67 -4.57
N GLU A 58 15.00 -2.85 -4.22
CA GLU A 58 15.82 -4.04 -3.98
C GLU A 58 16.61 -4.46 -5.24
N GLU A 59 15.96 -4.47 -6.41
CA GLU A 59 16.63 -4.73 -7.70
C GLU A 59 17.76 -3.71 -7.95
N GLY A 60 17.49 -2.42 -7.69
CA GLY A 60 18.46 -1.33 -7.86
C GLY A 60 19.64 -1.45 -6.90
N GLU A 61 19.38 -1.69 -5.61
CA GLU A 61 20.42 -1.90 -4.60
C GLU A 61 21.31 -3.09 -4.96
N LYS A 62 20.71 -4.21 -5.38
CA LYS A 62 21.47 -5.40 -5.80
C LYS A 62 22.36 -5.08 -7.00
N SER A 63 21.80 -4.43 -8.03
CA SER A 63 22.57 -4.04 -9.21
C SER A 63 23.74 -3.14 -8.84
N ALA A 64 23.54 -2.18 -7.93
CA ALA A 64 24.59 -1.26 -7.53
C ALA A 64 25.68 -1.93 -6.68
N ARG A 65 25.32 -2.90 -5.83
CA ARG A 65 26.31 -3.72 -5.09
C ARG A 65 27.15 -4.59 -6.02
N GLU A 66 26.54 -5.17 -7.06
CA GLU A 66 27.22 -6.10 -7.98
C GLU A 66 28.02 -5.39 -9.07
N LYS A 67 27.51 -4.28 -9.61
CA LYS A 67 28.07 -3.59 -10.78
C LYS A 67 28.67 -2.23 -10.47
N GLY A 68 28.54 -1.76 -9.23
CA GLY A 68 28.95 -0.42 -8.81
C GLY A 68 27.85 0.64 -8.98
N TRP A 69 28.10 1.81 -8.39
CA TRP A 69 27.24 2.98 -8.48
C TRP A 69 27.71 3.91 -9.61
N LEU A 70 26.77 4.60 -10.25
CA LEU A 70 27.09 5.69 -11.18
C LEU A 70 27.04 7.03 -10.44
N SER A 71 27.94 7.95 -10.80
CA SER A 71 27.82 9.33 -10.35
C SER A 71 26.68 10.03 -11.09
N ALA A 72 26.18 11.15 -10.56
CA ALA A 72 25.14 11.92 -11.24
C ALA A 72 25.56 12.33 -12.67
N ALA A 73 26.82 12.73 -12.86
CA ALA A 73 27.38 13.09 -14.16
C ALA A 73 27.41 11.90 -15.14
N ASP A 74 27.76 10.70 -14.67
CA ASP A 74 27.75 9.50 -15.52
C ASP A 74 26.33 9.11 -15.94
N VAL A 75 25.34 9.31 -15.05
CA VAL A 75 23.93 9.07 -15.36
C VAL A 75 23.44 10.05 -16.42
N GLU A 76 23.70 11.35 -16.28
CA GLU A 76 23.33 12.39 -17.26
C GLU A 76 23.93 12.08 -18.63
N ALA A 77 25.24 11.79 -18.69
CA ALA A 77 25.91 11.42 -19.94
C ALA A 77 25.33 10.14 -20.58
N THR A 78 24.96 9.14 -19.78
CA THR A 78 24.39 7.88 -20.27
C THR A 78 22.96 8.06 -20.80
N LEU A 79 22.18 8.95 -20.18
CA LEU A 79 20.79 9.22 -20.56
C LEU A 79 20.65 10.31 -21.63
N GLY A 80 21.75 10.99 -21.99
CA GLY A 80 21.74 12.11 -22.93
C GLY A 80 21.02 13.35 -22.40
N LEU A 81 21.10 13.55 -21.08
CA LEU A 81 20.54 14.70 -20.36
C LEU A 81 21.60 15.79 -20.13
#